data_AF-A0A448HI00-F1
#
_entry.id   AF-A0A448HI00-F1
#
_cell.length_a   1.000
_cell.length_b   1.000
_cell.length_c   1.000
_cell.angle_alpha   90.00
_cell.angle_beta   90.00
_cell.angle_gamma   90.00
#
_symmetry.space_group_name_H-M   'P 1'
#
loop_
_entity.id
_entity.type
_entity.pdbx_description
1 polymer ?
#
loop_
_entity_poly.entity_id
_entity_poly.type
_entity_poly.pdbx_seq_one_letter_code
_entity_poly.pdbx_strand_id
1 'polypeptide(L)'
;MTDVDNPKLLAIQAIKTQATTSASSVSSWTPASAPGSAQTTSIDAGLTDEVWTSPVADDYRSKISIASSSCNTAMSAVVSALTSAENEIYDAGLDRVPADSPEARWPDS
;
A
#
# COMPACT_ATOMS: atom_id res chain seq x y z
N MET A 1 28.11 -0.10 25.66
CA MET A 1 26.83 -0.76 25.40
C MET A 1 26.60 -0.65 23.91
N THR A 2 26.32 -1.75 23.21
CA THR A 2 26.05 -1.72 21.76
C THR A 2 24.55 -1.65 21.55
N ASP A 3 24.09 -0.61 20.86
CA ASP A 3 22.68 -0.47 20.49
C ASP A 3 22.42 -1.15 19.14
N VAL A 4 21.27 -1.79 19.04
CA VAL A 4 20.79 -2.48 17.83
C VAL A 4 19.47 -1.88 17.38
N ASP A 5 19.15 -2.05 16.11
CA ASP A 5 17.85 -1.63 15.58
C ASP A 5 16.74 -2.48 16.23
N ASN A 6 15.65 -1.82 16.60
CA ASN A 6 14.51 -2.51 17.18
C ASN A 6 13.82 -3.39 16.12
N PRO A 7 13.82 -4.74 16.26
CA PRO A 7 13.24 -5.63 15.27
C PRO A 7 11.73 -5.39 15.03
N LYS A 8 11.01 -4.86 16.02
CA LYS A 8 9.57 -4.54 15.90
C LYS A 8 9.35 -3.34 14.99
N LEU A 9 10.23 -2.34 15.06
CA LEU A 9 10.25 -1.19 14.14
C LEU A 9 10.51 -1.65 12.70
N LEU A 10 11.52 -2.50 12.51
CA LEU A 10 11.86 -3.03 11.19
C LEU A 10 10.69 -3.80 10.55
N ALA A 11 9.91 -4.55 11.35
CA ALA A 11 8.72 -5.23 10.85
C ALA A 11 7.59 -4.27 10.48
N ILE A 12 7.32 -3.24 11.29
CA ILE A 12 6.34 -2.20 10.96
C ILE A 12 6.71 -1.54 9.63
N GLN A 13 7.99 -1.19 9.46
CA GLN A 13 8.50 -0.58 8.24
C GLN A 13 8.36 -1.51 7.03
N ALA A 14 8.70 -2.80 7.18
CA ALA A 14 8.56 -3.78 6.11
C ALA A 14 7.11 -3.94 5.64
N ILE A 15 6.16 -4.04 6.57
CA ILE A 15 4.72 -4.15 6.25
C ILE A 15 4.23 -2.83 5.62
N LYS A 16 4.66 -1.67 6.14
CA LYS A 16 4.30 -0.36 5.60
C LYS A 16 4.78 -0.20 4.16
N THR A 17 6.00 -0.61 3.86
CA THR A 17 6.54 -0.63 2.49
C THR A 17 5.67 -1.51 1.59
N GLN A 18 5.34 -2.74 2.01
CA GLN A 18 4.50 -3.63 1.22
C GLN A 18 3.10 -3.05 0.98
N ALA A 19 2.48 -2.44 1.99
CA ALA A 19 1.17 -1.79 1.86
C ALA A 19 1.22 -0.60 0.90
N THR A 20 2.28 0.21 0.98
CA THR A 20 2.51 1.36 0.09
C THR A 20 2.70 0.89 -1.36
N THR A 21 3.53 -0.12 -1.59
CA THR A 21 3.72 -0.71 -2.92
C THR A 21 2.42 -1.27 -3.47
N SER A 22 1.63 -1.96 -2.66
CA SER A 22 0.35 -2.53 -3.07
C SER A 22 -0.66 -1.44 -3.45
N ALA A 23 -0.73 -0.35 -2.68
CA ALA A 23 -1.55 0.82 -3.02
C ALA A 23 -1.12 1.43 -4.36
N SER A 24 0.19 1.64 -4.55
CA SER A 24 0.74 2.18 -5.80
C SER A 24 0.41 1.27 -6.98
N SER A 25 0.60 -0.04 -6.87
CA SER A 25 0.29 -1.00 -7.94
C SER A 25 -1.18 -1.01 -8.35
N VAL A 26 -2.12 -0.82 -7.41
CA VAL A 26 -3.55 -0.69 -7.74
C VAL A 26 -3.78 0.62 -8.49
N SER A 27 -3.25 1.74 -8.00
CA SER A 27 -3.44 3.05 -8.65
C SER A 27 -2.78 3.14 -10.03
N SER A 28 -1.66 2.43 -10.23
CA SER A 28 -0.88 2.42 -11.46
C SER A 28 -1.23 1.28 -12.40
N TRP A 29 -2.23 0.45 -12.07
CA TRP A 29 -2.64 -0.63 -12.96
C TRP A 29 -3.12 -0.02 -14.27
N THR A 30 -2.54 -0.48 -15.37
CA THR A 30 -2.94 -0.08 -16.71
C THR A 30 -3.61 -1.28 -17.38
N PRO A 31 -4.81 -1.10 -17.95
CA PRO A 31 -5.38 -2.09 -18.86
C PRO A 31 -4.37 -2.47 -19.94
N ALA A 32 -4.22 -3.77 -20.20
CA ALA A 32 -3.48 -4.23 -21.36
C ALA A 32 -4.15 -3.66 -22.62
N SER A 33 -3.35 -3.08 -23.52
CA SER A 33 -3.86 -2.49 -24.76
C SER A 33 -4.68 -3.51 -25.55
N ALA A 34 -5.86 -3.13 -25.99
CA ALA A 34 -6.54 -3.87 -27.04
C ALA A 34 -5.82 -3.61 -28.38
N PRO A 35 -5.82 -4.56 -29.34
CA PRO A 35 -5.31 -4.30 -30.68
C PRO A 35 -6.01 -3.07 -31.29
N GLY A 36 -5.25 -2.01 -31.55
CA GLY A 36 -5.77 -0.77 -32.15
C GLY A 36 -6.14 0.37 -31.19
N SER A 37 -5.97 0.23 -29.87
CA SER A 37 -6.21 1.32 -28.91
C SER A 37 -4.92 1.99 -28.44
N ALA A 38 -4.98 3.30 -28.16
CA ALA A 38 -3.91 4.01 -27.46
C ALA A 38 -3.66 3.39 -26.08
N GLN A 39 -2.38 3.27 -25.68
CA GLN A 39 -2.03 2.85 -24.31
C GLN A 39 -2.59 3.85 -23.30
N THR A 40 -3.27 3.34 -22.29
CA THR A 40 -3.74 4.14 -21.15
C THR A 40 -2.75 4.00 -19.99
N THR A 41 -2.53 5.08 -19.23
CA THR A 41 -1.49 5.16 -18.19
C THR A 41 -1.99 4.95 -16.77
N SER A 42 -3.30 4.76 -16.58
CA SER A 42 -3.92 4.39 -15.32
C SER A 42 -5.26 3.68 -15.51
N ILE A 43 -5.82 3.12 -14.43
CA ILE A 43 -7.19 2.60 -14.40
C ILE A 43 -8.15 3.68 -14.86
N ASP A 44 -8.06 4.88 -14.27
CA ASP A 44 -9.00 5.97 -14.52
C ASP A 44 -8.99 6.41 -15.98
N ALA A 45 -7.82 6.45 -16.60
CA ALA A 45 -7.68 6.79 -18.02
C ALA A 45 -8.21 5.66 -18.94
N GLY A 46 -8.40 4.45 -18.43
CA GLY A 46 -8.97 3.31 -19.16
C GLY A 46 -10.48 3.14 -18.97
N LEU A 47 -11.09 3.81 -17.98
CA LEU A 47 -12.52 3.75 -17.66
C LEU A 47 -13.30 4.91 -18.29
N THR A 48 -13.06 5.22 -19.56
CA THR A 48 -13.77 6.28 -20.30
C THR A 48 -14.84 5.71 -21.24
N ASP A 49 -15.80 6.55 -21.62
CA ASP A 49 -16.88 6.21 -22.58
C ASP A 49 -16.31 5.84 -23.96
N GLU A 50 -15.10 6.32 -24.25
CA GLU A 50 -14.40 6.13 -25.53
C GLU A 50 -13.72 4.75 -25.62
N VAL A 51 -13.28 4.19 -24.49
CA VAL A 51 -12.59 2.89 -24.43
C VAL A 51 -13.59 1.75 -24.24
N TRP A 52 -14.63 1.95 -23.43
CA TRP A 52 -15.65 0.94 -23.17
C TRP A 52 -16.97 1.33 -23.85
N THR A 53 -17.10 1.02 -25.15
CA THR A 53 -18.31 1.31 -25.93
C THR A 53 -19.26 0.10 -25.91
N SER A 54 -20.15 0.03 -24.92
CA SER A 54 -21.17 -1.03 -24.81
C SER A 54 -22.34 -0.59 -23.93
N PRO A 55 -23.57 -1.10 -24.14
CA PRO A 55 -24.72 -0.82 -23.28
C PRO A 55 -24.50 -1.12 -21.79
N VAL A 56 -23.54 -2.00 -21.47
CA VAL A 56 -23.18 -2.38 -20.09
C VAL A 56 -21.85 -1.79 -19.61
N ALA A 57 -21.20 -0.96 -20.43
CA ALA A 57 -19.89 -0.39 -20.11
C ALA A 57 -19.90 0.46 -18.85
N ASP A 58 -20.95 1.26 -18.64
CA ASP A 58 -21.09 2.14 -17.47
C ASP A 58 -21.11 1.33 -16.17
N ASP A 59 -21.82 0.20 -16.17
CA ASP A 59 -21.90 -0.71 -15.02
C ASP A 59 -20.53 -1.35 -14.71
N TYR A 60 -19.81 -1.81 -15.73
CA TYR A 60 -18.45 -2.34 -15.54
C TYR A 60 -17.49 -1.27 -15.03
N ARG A 61 -17.53 -0.07 -15.60
CA ARG A 61 -16.66 1.04 -15.18
C ARG A 61 -16.95 1.46 -13.74
N SER A 62 -18.22 1.54 -13.36
CA SER A 62 -18.63 1.81 -11.98
C SER A 62 -18.10 0.74 -11.01
N LYS A 63 -18.28 -0.56 -11.33
CA LYS A 63 -17.79 -1.67 -10.50
C LYS A 63 -16.27 -1.65 -10.32
N ILE A 64 -15.52 -1.42 -11.40
CA ILE A 64 -14.05 -1.34 -11.34
C ILE A 64 -13.61 -0.13 -10.52
N SER A 65 -14.23 1.04 -10.73
CA SER A 65 -13.93 2.26 -9.97
C SER A 65 -14.18 2.06 -8.47
N ILE A 66 -15.32 1.47 -8.08
CA ILE A 66 -15.65 1.16 -6.68
C ILE A 66 -14.62 0.21 -6.08
N ALA A 67 -14.26 -0.86 -6.78
CA ALA A 67 -13.28 -1.84 -6.30
C ALA A 67 -11.90 -1.20 -6.12
N SER A 68 -11.43 -0.42 -7.10
CA SER A 68 -10.15 0.29 -7.04
C SER A 68 -10.11 1.29 -5.88
N SER A 69 -11.15 2.12 -5.76
CA SER A 69 -11.29 3.09 -4.67
C SER A 69 -11.29 2.41 -3.30
N SER A 70 -12.04 1.31 -3.14
CA SER A 70 -12.11 0.55 -1.90
C SER A 70 -10.75 -0.04 -1.50
N CYS A 71 -10.01 -0.61 -2.46
CA CYS A 71 -8.64 -1.10 -2.23
C CYS A 71 -7.71 0.04 -1.81
N ASN A 72 -7.77 1.18 -2.49
CA ASN A 72 -6.92 2.32 -2.16
C ASN A 72 -7.21 2.87 -0.75
N THR A 73 -8.49 2.97 -0.36
CA THR A 73 -8.90 3.34 0.99
C THR A 73 -8.39 2.36 2.03
N ALA A 74 -8.54 1.06 1.80
CA ALA A 74 -8.08 0.02 2.72
C ALA A 74 -6.55 0.07 2.92
N MET A 75 -5.78 0.17 1.83
CA MET A 75 -4.32 0.26 1.91
C MET A 75 -3.86 1.57 2.57
N SER A 76 -4.52 2.68 2.29
CA SER A 76 -4.23 3.98 2.93
C SER A 76 -4.46 3.92 4.44
N ALA A 77 -5.53 3.26 4.88
CA ALA A 77 -5.80 3.05 6.31
C ALA A 77 -4.70 2.21 6.99
N VAL A 78 -4.24 1.13 6.32
CA VAL A 78 -3.12 0.30 6.81
C VAL A 78 -1.84 1.12 6.92
N VAL A 79 -1.48 1.88 5.88
CA VAL A 79 -0.28 2.74 5.88
C VAL A 79 -0.35 3.79 6.99
N SER A 80 -1.52 4.39 7.21
CA SER A 80 -1.73 5.36 8.28
C SER A 80 -1.52 4.73 9.66
N ALA A 81 -2.13 3.57 9.92
CA ALA A 81 -1.98 2.87 11.20
C ALA A 81 -0.53 2.47 11.48
N LEU A 82 0.19 1.97 10.46
CA LEU A 82 1.61 1.61 10.58
C LEU A 82 2.50 2.85 10.77
N THR A 83 2.17 3.98 10.15
CA THR A 83 2.88 5.25 10.36
C THR A 83 2.70 5.75 11.78
N SER A 84 1.48 5.65 12.34
CA SER A 84 1.24 5.98 13.75
C SER A 84 2.06 5.08 14.68
N ALA A 85 2.04 3.76 14.48
CA ALA A 85 2.81 2.82 15.29
C ALA A 85 4.34 3.04 15.17
N GLU A 86 4.83 3.36 13.97
CA GLU A 86 6.22 3.74 13.73
C GLU A 86 6.61 5.00 14.52
N ASN A 87 5.77 6.04 14.48
CA ASN A 87 6.00 7.28 15.23
C ASN A 87 5.98 7.05 16.74
N GLU A 88 5.10 6.20 17.26
CA GLU A 88 5.08 5.86 18.71
C GLU A 88 6.40 5.24 19.18
N ILE A 89 7.06 4.43 18.34
CA ILE A 89 8.39 3.87 18.65
C ILE A 89 9.47 4.97 18.63
N TYR A 90 9.44 5.85 17.62
CA TYR A 90 10.38 6.97 17.53
C TYR A 90 10.23 7.95 18.71
N ASP A 91 9.00 8.31 19.06
CA ASP A 91 8.69 9.23 20.16
C ASP A 91 9.11 8.64 21.53
N ALA A 92 9.09 7.32 21.66
CA ALA A 92 9.60 6.60 22.83
C ALA A 92 11.13 6.45 22.85
N GLY A 93 11.84 6.84 21.78
CA GLY A 93 13.29 6.65 21.63
C GLY A 93 13.69 5.18 21.55
N LEU A 94 12.82 4.34 20.97
CA LEU A 94 12.99 2.88 20.90
C LEU A 94 13.40 2.41 19.49
N ASP A 95 13.89 3.30 18.63
CA ASP A 95 14.40 2.96 17.30
C ASP A 95 15.73 2.18 17.38
N ARG A 96 16.57 2.58 18.33
CA ARG A 96 17.81 1.93 18.73
C ARG A 96 17.69 1.53 20.19
N VAL A 97 17.88 0.25 20.49
CA VAL A 97 17.71 -0.30 21.84
C VAL A 97 18.96 -1.06 22.25
N PRO A 98 19.27 -1.14 23.57
CA PRO A 98 20.40 -1.92 24.03
C PRO A 98 20.28 -3.38 23.60
N ALA A 99 21.38 -3.97 23.12
CA ALA A 99 21.37 -5.35 22.59
C ALA A 99 20.87 -6.42 23.59
N ASP A 100 20.94 -6.15 24.89
CA ASP A 100 20.49 -7.04 25.95
C ASP A 100 19.04 -6.77 26.42
N SER A 101 18.38 -5.75 25.90
CA SER A 101 17.01 -5.38 26.28
C SER A 101 15.96 -6.33 25.68
N PRO A 102 14.75 -6.41 26.27
CA PRO A 102 13.62 -7.14 25.69
C PRO A 102 13.22 -6.62 24.30
N GLU A 103 13.39 -5.33 24.05
CA GLU A 103 13.04 -4.67 22.80
C GLU A 103 13.92 -5.16 21.64
N ALA A 104 15.20 -5.44 21.90
CA ALA A 104 16.15 -6.00 20.94
C ALA A 104 15.80 -7.42 20.47
N ARG A 105 14.81 -8.07 21.11
CA ARG A 105 14.41 -9.45 20.82
C ARG A 105 13.02 -9.48 20.21
N TRP A 106 12.80 -10.42 19.29
CA TRP A 106 11.45 -10.91 19.03
C TRP A 106 10.97 -11.64 20.29
N PRO A 107 9.73 -11.41 20.78
CA PRO A 107 9.15 -12.24 21.82
C PRO A 107 8.95 -13.65 21.26
N ASP A 108 9.98 -14.45 21.46
CA ASP A 108 10.19 -15.87 21.20
C ASP A 108 9.83 -16.44 19.82
N SER A 109 10.80 -17.16 19.26
CA SER A 109 10.57 -18.47 18.65
C SER A 109 10.58 -19.53 19.75
#